data_AF-A0A8G2E8Z6-F1
#
_entry.id   AF-A0A8G2E8Z6-F1
#
_cell.length_a   1.000
_cell.length_b   1.000
_cell.length_c   1.000
_cell.angle_alpha   90.00
_cell.angle_beta   90.00
_cell.angle_gamma   90.00
#
_symmetry.space_group_name_H-M   'P 1'
#
loop_
_entity.id
_entity.type
_entity.pdbx_description
1 polymer ?
#
loop_
_entity_poly.entity_id
_entity_poly.type
_entity_poly.pdbx_seq_one_letter_code
_entity_poly.pdbx_strand_id
1 'polypeptide(L)'
;MSHNAEIIAQAITAIKPTPDYLKDYIFPFVIAFFSALLGGISAIYINRHQELKNIAKENYISANQVFLLAQECLSNLVAIKYNYEDIKSDHPLVRAGQFPTIITNLDDITFNAHSLYFIRTIPTANKKAKQKLIGFIKYRILRKKIEQPSAEELRKSWRNIVKISSMFGNYNQVMGLLRMRNTMNEEVKQLLSEGDNIMLHAPIEEVRKRIGDKLCGGFVDVTESAISLTDYVMQELHNFLLEFSEIAESNIELKRIKEWGRFPIYKNTQEAFLECMKPITKPNYKILSEYTGAPEEKLRNKYNFNQLA
;
A
#
# COMPACT_ATOMS: atom_id res chain seq x y z
N MET A 1 81.48 -55.38 -26.84
CA MET A 1 80.45 -55.23 -25.79
C MET A 1 79.53 -56.46 -25.85
N SER A 2 79.06 -57.00 -24.73
CA SER A 2 78.31 -58.27 -24.74
C SER A 2 76.89 -58.06 -25.27
N HIS A 3 76.44 -58.94 -26.17
CA HIS A 3 75.13 -58.88 -26.82
C HIS A 3 73.95 -58.79 -25.83
N ASN A 4 74.08 -59.42 -24.66
CA ASN A 4 73.09 -59.34 -23.59
C ASN A 4 72.96 -57.92 -23.00
N ALA A 5 74.05 -57.15 -22.95
CA ALA A 5 74.01 -55.78 -22.45
C ALA A 5 73.24 -54.84 -23.42
N GLU A 6 73.31 -55.09 -24.73
CA GLU A 6 72.52 -54.35 -25.72
C GLU A 6 71.03 -54.67 -25.65
N ILE A 7 70.68 -55.95 -25.48
CA ILE A 7 69.26 -56.36 -25.36
C ILE A 7 68.65 -55.78 -24.08
N ILE A 8 69.38 -55.83 -22.97
CA ILE A 8 68.95 -55.23 -21.70
C ILE A 8 68.83 -53.70 -21.84
N ALA A 9 69.79 -53.04 -22.49
CA ALA A 9 69.72 -51.60 -22.75
C ALA A 9 68.53 -51.22 -23.62
N GLN A 10 68.24 -51.97 -24.70
CA GLN A 10 67.09 -51.74 -25.56
C GLN A 10 65.76 -51.99 -24.83
N ALA A 11 65.67 -53.05 -24.02
CA ALA A 11 64.49 -53.31 -23.19
C ALA A 11 64.24 -52.18 -22.17
N ILE A 12 65.29 -51.67 -21.52
CA ILE A 12 65.21 -50.53 -20.59
C ILE A 12 64.77 -49.25 -21.33
N THR A 13 65.26 -49.03 -22.55
CA THR A 13 64.92 -47.85 -23.34
C THR A 13 63.50 -47.93 -23.91
N ALA A 14 63.02 -49.14 -24.22
CA ALA A 14 61.65 -49.40 -24.66
C ALA A 14 60.62 -49.29 -23.51
N ILE A 15 61.03 -49.52 -22.26
CA ILE A 15 60.18 -49.36 -21.07
C ILE A 15 60.08 -47.88 -20.65
N LYS A 16 61.01 -47.01 -21.06
CA LYS A 16 60.91 -45.58 -20.75
C LYS A 16 59.65 -45.00 -21.41
N PRO A 17 58.66 -44.54 -20.63
CA PRO A 17 57.50 -43.89 -21.20
C PRO A 17 57.99 -42.66 -21.96
N THR A 18 57.65 -42.54 -23.24
CA THR A 18 57.90 -41.34 -24.03
C THR A 18 57.14 -40.19 -23.37
N PRO A 19 57.79 -39.10 -22.96
CA PRO A 19 57.10 -37.98 -22.32
C PRO A 19 56.08 -37.41 -23.30
N ASP A 20 54.80 -37.54 -22.97
CA ASP A 20 53.73 -36.96 -23.75
C ASP A 20 53.53 -35.53 -23.26
N TYR A 21 54.27 -34.61 -23.89
CA TYR A 21 54.32 -33.20 -23.49
C TYR A 21 52.93 -32.55 -23.39
N LEU A 22 51.98 -33.01 -24.20
CA LEU A 22 50.61 -32.52 -24.17
C LEU A 22 49.89 -32.97 -22.89
N LYS A 23 49.99 -34.26 -22.57
CA LYS A 23 49.33 -34.85 -21.41
C LYS A 23 49.96 -34.40 -20.09
N ASP A 24 51.29 -34.38 -20.03
CA ASP A 24 52.01 -34.20 -18.76
C ASP A 24 52.21 -32.73 -18.39
N TYR A 25 52.25 -31.82 -19.38
CA TYR A 25 52.53 -30.39 -19.14
C TYR A 25 51.42 -29.46 -19.57
N ILE A 26 50.65 -29.74 -20.63
CA ILE A 26 49.61 -28.80 -21.11
C ILE A 26 48.26 -29.09 -20.43
N PHE A 27 47.90 -30.37 -20.35
CA PHE A 27 46.59 -30.82 -19.85
C PHE A 27 46.27 -30.33 -18.41
N PRO A 28 47.19 -30.39 -17.43
CA PRO A 28 46.91 -29.95 -16.06
C PRO A 28 46.57 -28.46 -15.97
N PHE A 29 47.28 -27.60 -16.71
CA PHE A 29 47.01 -26.16 -16.75
C PHE A 29 45.67 -25.86 -17.42
N VAL A 30 45.36 -26.53 -18.53
CA VAL A 30 44.09 -26.37 -19.24
C VAL A 30 42.92 -26.79 -18.35
N ILE A 31 43.01 -27.93 -17.66
CA ILE A 31 41.98 -28.38 -16.71
C ILE A 31 41.81 -27.37 -15.57
N ALA A 32 42.92 -26.91 -14.97
CA ALA A 32 42.86 -25.95 -13.88
C ALA A 32 42.22 -24.62 -14.32
N PHE A 33 42.58 -24.12 -15.50
CA PHE A 33 42.03 -22.92 -16.09
C PHE A 33 40.52 -23.05 -16.35
N PHE A 34 40.08 -24.10 -17.04
CA PHE A 34 38.66 -24.31 -17.32
C PHE A 34 37.84 -24.58 -16.05
N SER A 35 38.41 -25.26 -15.05
CA SER A 35 37.77 -25.46 -13.75
C SER A 35 37.56 -24.14 -13.01
N ALA A 36 38.58 -23.28 -12.98
CA ALA A 36 38.48 -21.94 -12.40
C ALA A 36 37.50 -21.04 -13.17
N LEU A 37 37.52 -21.09 -14.50
CA LEU A 37 36.61 -20.35 -15.38
C LEU A 37 35.15 -20.78 -15.16
N LEU A 38 34.87 -22.09 -15.14
CA LEU A 38 33.54 -22.63 -14.86
C LEU A 38 33.08 -22.27 -13.44
N GLY A 39 33.98 -22.34 -12.45
CA GLY A 39 33.70 -21.90 -11.08
C GLY A 39 33.32 -20.43 -11.03
N GLY A 40 34.09 -19.56 -11.69
CA GLY A 40 33.83 -18.13 -11.77
C GLY A 40 32.50 -17.79 -12.47
N ILE A 41 32.23 -18.39 -13.63
CA ILE A 41 30.96 -18.20 -14.36
C ILE A 41 29.77 -18.69 -13.52
N SER A 42 29.90 -19.86 -12.89
CA SER A 42 28.85 -20.43 -12.04
C SER A 42 28.59 -19.53 -10.83
N ALA A 43 29.63 -19.01 -10.18
CA ALA A 43 29.50 -18.09 -9.06
C ALA A 43 28.78 -16.79 -9.46
N ILE A 44 29.14 -16.18 -10.59
CA ILE A 44 28.47 -14.97 -11.11
C ILE A 44 27.00 -15.27 -11.41
N TYR A 45 26.71 -16.40 -12.06
CA TYR A 45 25.34 -16.79 -12.40
C TYR A 45 24.49 -17.01 -11.15
N ILE A 46 25.01 -17.77 -10.17
CA ILE A 46 24.33 -18.06 -8.90
C ILE A 46 24.10 -16.77 -8.12
N ASN A 47 25.12 -15.92 -8.00
CA ASN A 47 25.02 -14.67 -7.26
C ASN A 47 23.95 -13.75 -7.86
N ARG A 48 23.97 -13.58 -9.18
CA ARG A 48 22.94 -12.77 -9.88
C ARG A 48 21.54 -13.39 -9.74
N HIS A 49 21.42 -14.71 -9.78
CA HIS A 49 20.14 -15.36 -9.58
C HIS A 49 19.60 -15.12 -8.16
N GLN A 50 20.48 -15.23 -7.15
CA GLN A 50 20.16 -15.01 -5.76
C GLN A 50 19.80 -13.55 -5.47
N GLU A 51 20.54 -12.59 -6.02
CA GLU A 51 20.27 -11.15 -5.90
C GLU A 51 18.87 -10.81 -6.45
N LEU A 52 18.55 -11.28 -7.66
CA LEU A 52 17.24 -11.05 -8.27
C LEU A 52 16.10 -11.74 -7.49
N LYS A 53 16.38 -12.88 -6.86
CA LYS A 53 15.43 -13.56 -5.96
C LYS A 53 15.22 -12.74 -4.69
N ASN A 54 16.28 -12.22 -4.09
CA ASN A 54 16.22 -11.37 -2.89
C ASN A 54 15.45 -10.08 -3.17
N ILE A 55 15.71 -9.40 -4.29
CA ILE A 55 14.96 -8.20 -4.70
C ILE A 55 13.46 -8.52 -4.87
N ALA A 56 13.13 -9.65 -5.53
CA ALA A 56 11.73 -10.05 -5.68
C ALA A 56 11.05 -10.35 -4.34
N LYS A 57 11.77 -10.98 -3.41
CA LYS A 57 11.32 -11.26 -2.04
C LYS A 57 11.10 -9.97 -1.25
N GLU A 58 12.05 -9.03 -1.27
CA GLU A 58 11.93 -7.75 -0.59
C GLU A 58 10.73 -6.96 -1.10
N ASN A 59 10.58 -6.84 -2.42
CA ASN A 59 9.42 -6.17 -3.02
C ASN A 59 8.10 -6.84 -2.64
N TYR A 60 8.07 -8.17 -2.56
CA TYR A 60 6.90 -8.93 -2.10
C TYR A 60 6.56 -8.58 -0.65
N ILE A 61 7.54 -8.63 0.24
CA ILE A 61 7.36 -8.30 1.66
C ILE A 61 6.87 -6.86 1.81
N SER A 62 7.49 -5.91 1.11
CA SER A 62 7.09 -4.50 1.16
C SER A 62 5.66 -4.30 0.70
N ALA A 63 5.25 -4.81 -0.48
CA ALA A 63 3.86 -4.69 -0.90
C ALA A 63 2.89 -5.39 0.06
N ASN A 64 3.26 -6.54 0.63
CA ASN A 64 2.38 -7.25 1.55
C ASN A 64 2.19 -6.47 2.86
N GLN A 65 3.25 -5.84 3.38
CA GLN A 65 3.16 -4.95 4.54
C GLN A 65 2.21 -3.77 4.28
N VAL A 66 2.29 -3.13 3.10
CA VAL A 66 1.39 -2.03 2.75
C VAL A 66 -0.06 -2.50 2.63
N PHE A 67 -0.28 -3.66 2.03
CA PHE A 67 -1.60 -4.26 1.91
C PHE A 67 -2.21 -4.54 3.30
N LEU A 68 -1.44 -5.17 4.19
CA LEU A 68 -1.88 -5.46 5.57
C LEU A 68 -2.15 -4.18 6.37
N LEU A 69 -1.29 -3.16 6.23
CA LEU A 69 -1.50 -1.87 6.88
C LEU A 69 -2.79 -1.19 6.41
N ALA A 70 -3.06 -1.21 5.09
CA ALA A 70 -4.31 -0.66 4.56
C ALA A 70 -5.55 -1.43 5.05
N GLN A 71 -5.43 -2.76 5.17
CA GLN A 71 -6.50 -3.59 5.73
C GLN A 71 -6.77 -3.25 7.20
N GLU A 72 -5.71 -3.10 8.00
CA GLU A 72 -5.81 -2.69 9.41
C GLU A 72 -6.48 -1.31 9.56
N CYS A 73 -6.07 -0.34 8.74
CA CYS A 73 -6.68 0.99 8.71
C CYS A 73 -8.17 0.92 8.38
N LEU A 74 -8.55 0.15 7.35
CA LEU A 74 -9.95 -0.01 6.98
C LEU A 74 -10.75 -0.65 8.12
N SER A 75 -10.22 -1.71 8.73
CA SER A 75 -10.86 -2.37 9.86
C SER A 75 -11.05 -1.43 11.05
N ASN A 76 -10.06 -0.58 11.36
CA ASN A 76 -10.18 0.40 12.44
C ASN A 76 -11.25 1.45 12.12
N LEU A 77 -11.27 2.00 10.90
CA LEU A 77 -12.30 2.96 10.50
C LEU A 77 -13.71 2.35 10.51
N VAL A 78 -13.87 1.09 10.09
CA VAL A 78 -15.14 0.37 10.19
C VAL A 78 -15.59 0.25 11.65
N ALA A 79 -14.68 -0.14 12.54
CA ALA A 79 -14.97 -0.24 13.97
C ALA A 79 -15.36 1.11 14.58
N ILE A 80 -14.68 2.19 14.18
CA ILE A 80 -15.00 3.56 14.60
C ILE A 80 -16.39 3.95 14.09
N LYS A 81 -16.66 3.79 12.80
CA LYS A 81 -17.91 4.19 12.15
C LYS A 81 -19.13 3.45 12.70
N TYR A 82 -18.97 2.18 13.06
CA TYR A 82 -20.03 1.40 13.66
C TYR A 82 -20.64 2.06 14.92
N ASN A 83 -19.88 2.88 15.65
CA ASN A 83 -20.39 3.58 16.83
C ASN A 83 -21.39 4.71 16.49
N TYR A 84 -21.43 5.19 15.26
CA TYR A 84 -22.25 6.33 14.85
C TYR A 84 -23.00 6.10 13.52
N GLU A 85 -23.07 4.87 13.05
CA GLU A 85 -23.74 4.50 11.80
C GLU A 85 -25.24 4.84 11.81
N ASP A 86 -25.88 4.79 12.98
CA ASP A 86 -27.31 5.04 13.16
C ASP A 86 -27.72 6.53 13.17
N ILE A 87 -26.79 7.46 12.92
CA ILE A 87 -27.12 8.89 12.83
C ILE A 87 -28.02 9.15 11.61
N LYS A 88 -29.32 9.36 11.87
CA LYS A 88 -30.36 9.63 10.87
C LYS A 88 -30.80 11.10 10.80
N SER A 89 -30.45 11.91 11.80
CA SER A 89 -30.81 13.33 11.80
C SER A 89 -30.04 14.10 10.72
N ASP A 90 -30.68 15.09 10.12
CA ASP A 90 -30.05 16.07 9.23
C ASP A 90 -29.61 17.34 9.98
N HIS A 91 -30.09 17.56 11.22
CA HIS A 91 -29.75 18.74 12.00
C HIS A 91 -28.30 18.66 12.55
N PRO A 92 -27.39 19.56 12.17
CA PRO A 92 -25.96 19.43 12.48
C PRO A 92 -25.62 19.31 13.96
N LEU A 93 -26.24 20.12 14.84
CA LEU A 93 -25.99 20.04 16.28
C LEU A 93 -26.49 18.74 16.92
N VAL A 94 -27.61 18.18 16.41
CA VAL A 94 -28.17 16.92 16.91
C VAL A 94 -27.26 15.77 16.51
N ARG A 95 -26.78 15.78 15.27
CA ARG A 95 -25.78 14.82 14.77
C ARG A 95 -24.50 14.87 15.61
N ALA A 96 -24.02 16.08 15.91
CA ALA A 96 -22.85 16.28 16.76
C ALA A 96 -23.02 15.70 18.17
N GLY A 97 -24.22 15.82 18.75
CA GLY A 97 -24.55 15.20 20.04
C GLY A 97 -24.74 13.68 19.99
N GLN A 98 -25.28 13.16 18.89
CA GLN A 98 -25.46 11.72 18.67
C GLN A 98 -24.13 10.98 18.41
N PHE A 99 -23.12 11.69 17.92
CA PHE A 99 -21.79 11.12 17.75
C PHE A 99 -21.18 10.80 19.13
N PRO A 100 -20.78 9.56 19.42
CA PRO A 100 -20.27 9.20 20.74
C PRO A 100 -18.79 9.59 20.91
N THR A 101 -18.31 9.68 22.16
CA THR A 101 -16.85 9.70 22.40
C THR A 101 -16.28 8.38 21.91
N ILE A 102 -15.30 8.44 21.00
CA ILE A 102 -14.68 7.22 20.46
C ILE A 102 -13.61 6.75 21.45
N ILE A 103 -13.85 5.60 22.08
CA ILE A 103 -12.95 4.97 23.07
C ILE A 103 -12.13 3.89 22.36
N THR A 104 -11.28 4.31 21.42
CA THR A 104 -10.30 3.42 20.76
C THR A 104 -8.95 4.11 20.67
N ASN A 105 -7.90 3.36 20.38
CA ASN A 105 -6.60 3.94 20.09
C ASN A 105 -6.68 4.68 18.75
N LEU A 106 -6.65 6.00 18.83
CA LEU A 106 -6.59 6.90 17.68
C LEU A 106 -5.10 7.16 17.39
N ASP A 107 -4.37 6.13 16.98
CA ASP A 107 -2.95 6.24 16.68
C ASP A 107 -2.72 6.61 15.22
N ASP A 108 -1.75 7.49 14.99
CA ASP A 108 -1.31 7.85 13.65
C ASP A 108 -0.38 6.76 13.10
N ILE A 109 -0.51 6.47 11.82
CA ILE A 109 0.35 5.53 11.13
C ILE A 109 1.51 6.24 10.43
N THR A 110 2.66 5.59 10.41
CA THR A 110 3.81 6.05 9.62
C THR A 110 3.96 5.19 8.37
N PHE A 111 3.73 5.78 7.21
CA PHE A 111 3.92 5.10 5.93
C PHE A 111 5.15 5.62 5.19
N ASN A 112 6.04 4.71 4.77
CA ASN A 112 7.18 5.05 3.93
C ASN A 112 6.95 4.67 2.47
N ALA A 113 6.64 5.67 1.65
CA ALA A 113 6.45 5.54 0.20
C ALA A 113 7.65 4.91 -0.54
N HIS A 114 8.88 5.06 -0.04
CA HIS A 114 10.08 4.51 -0.68
C HIS A 114 10.08 2.97 -0.71
N SER A 115 9.37 2.33 0.21
CA SER A 115 9.21 0.87 0.22
C SER A 115 8.58 0.32 -1.07
N LEU A 116 7.86 1.17 -1.82
CA LEU A 116 7.20 0.83 -3.08
C LEU A 116 7.99 1.27 -4.32
N TYR A 117 9.30 1.50 -4.22
CA TYR A 117 10.16 1.95 -5.34
C TYR A 117 10.07 1.07 -6.61
N PHE A 118 9.68 -0.19 -6.45
CA PHE A 118 9.54 -1.15 -7.55
C PHE A 118 8.23 -0.98 -8.35
N ILE A 119 7.24 -0.26 -7.82
CA ILE A 119 5.98 0.01 -8.52
C ILE A 119 6.24 1.00 -9.65
N ARG A 120 6.04 0.54 -10.89
CA ARG A 120 6.17 1.37 -12.09
C ARG A 120 4.80 1.78 -12.65
N THR A 121 4.80 2.87 -13.42
CA THR A 121 3.64 3.39 -14.17
C THR A 121 3.08 2.37 -15.16
N ILE A 122 3.91 1.43 -15.61
CA ILE A 122 3.54 0.34 -16.51
C ILE A 122 3.90 -1.03 -15.91
N PRO A 123 3.15 -2.10 -16.22
CA PRO A 123 3.53 -3.46 -15.85
C PRO A 123 4.92 -3.83 -16.36
N THR A 124 5.77 -4.35 -15.47
CA THR A 124 7.15 -4.77 -15.79
C THR A 124 7.34 -6.27 -15.73
N ALA A 125 6.65 -6.95 -14.81
CA ALA A 125 6.76 -8.37 -14.57
C ALA A 125 5.60 -9.18 -15.21
N ASN A 126 5.73 -10.51 -15.18
CA ASN A 126 4.68 -11.49 -15.45
C ASN A 126 3.94 -11.38 -16.82
N LYS A 127 4.52 -10.67 -17.79
CA LYS A 127 3.99 -10.61 -19.17
C LYS A 127 3.92 -11.99 -19.82
N LYS A 128 2.83 -12.26 -20.55
CA LYS A 128 2.66 -13.50 -21.34
C LYS A 128 3.77 -13.60 -22.40
N ALA A 129 4.16 -14.82 -22.78
CA ALA A 129 5.24 -15.05 -23.75
C ALA A 129 5.02 -14.28 -25.08
N LYS A 130 3.79 -14.29 -25.60
CA LYS A 130 3.40 -13.52 -26.80
C LYS A 130 3.63 -12.00 -26.61
N GLN A 131 3.26 -11.45 -25.46
CA GLN A 131 3.45 -10.02 -25.16
C GLN A 131 4.94 -9.64 -25.05
N LYS A 132 5.77 -10.54 -24.51
CA LYS A 132 7.23 -10.34 -24.46
C LYS A 132 7.84 -10.29 -25.86
N LEU A 133 7.43 -11.21 -26.75
CA LEU A 133 7.89 -11.24 -28.14
C LEU A 133 7.46 -9.99 -28.91
N ILE A 134 6.19 -9.60 -28.80
CA ILE A 134 5.68 -8.37 -29.44
C ILE A 134 6.41 -7.14 -28.90
N GLY A 135 6.64 -7.07 -27.59
CA GLY A 135 7.39 -5.97 -26.97
C GLY A 135 8.84 -5.93 -27.44
N PHE A 136 9.50 -7.08 -27.58
CA PHE A 136 10.85 -7.16 -28.11
C PHE A 136 10.92 -6.61 -29.54
N ILE A 137 10.00 -7.04 -30.43
CA ILE A 137 9.95 -6.55 -31.80
C ILE A 137 9.67 -5.05 -31.84
N LYS A 138 8.63 -4.57 -31.14
CA LYS A 138 8.23 -3.15 -31.17
C LYS A 138 9.29 -2.21 -30.58
N TYR A 139 9.87 -2.56 -29.44
CA TYR A 139 10.71 -1.64 -28.68
C TYR A 139 12.21 -1.84 -28.92
N ARG A 140 12.64 -3.06 -29.20
CA ARG A 140 14.07 -3.36 -29.40
C ARG A 140 14.47 -3.43 -30.87
N ILE A 141 13.61 -3.94 -31.74
CA ILE A 141 13.86 -3.96 -33.20
C ILE A 141 13.38 -2.66 -33.85
N LEU A 142 12.09 -2.33 -33.71
CA LEU A 142 11.47 -1.15 -34.34
C LEU A 142 11.73 0.16 -33.59
N ARG A 143 12.37 0.12 -32.42
CA ARG A 143 12.71 1.29 -31.58
C ARG A 143 11.53 2.25 -31.31
N LYS A 144 10.29 1.75 -31.30
CA LYS A 144 9.12 2.56 -30.96
C LYS A 144 9.26 3.04 -29.50
N LYS A 145 8.86 4.28 -29.20
CA LYS A 145 8.78 4.74 -27.81
C LYS A 145 7.71 3.95 -27.05
N ILE A 146 7.97 3.65 -25.78
CA ILE A 146 6.98 3.02 -24.90
C ILE A 146 5.91 4.07 -24.58
N GLU A 147 4.66 3.75 -24.89
CA GLU A 147 3.51 4.57 -24.53
C GLU A 147 3.36 4.54 -23.00
N GLN A 148 3.45 5.73 -22.39
CA GLN A 148 3.23 5.92 -20.96
C GLN A 148 1.78 6.32 -20.74
N PRO A 149 1.15 5.90 -19.63
CA PRO A 149 -0.18 6.40 -19.28
C PRO A 149 -0.15 7.93 -19.14
N SER A 150 -1.28 8.56 -19.44
CA SER A 150 -1.42 10.00 -19.23
C SER A 150 -1.32 10.36 -17.75
N ALA A 151 -1.01 11.63 -17.44
CA ALA A 151 -0.94 12.10 -16.07
C ALA A 151 -2.27 11.93 -15.32
N GLU A 152 -3.41 12.07 -16.01
CA GLU A 152 -4.74 11.92 -15.44
C GLU A 152 -5.05 10.45 -15.10
N GLU A 153 -4.74 9.52 -16.01
CA GLU A 153 -4.87 8.08 -15.77
C GLU A 153 -4.00 7.63 -14.60
N LEU A 154 -2.75 8.12 -14.54
CA LEU A 154 -1.84 7.80 -13.46
C LEU A 154 -2.33 8.36 -12.13
N ARG A 155 -2.89 9.57 -12.11
CA ARG A 155 -3.45 10.19 -10.89
C ARG A 155 -4.55 9.33 -10.26
N LYS A 156 -5.41 8.72 -11.08
CA LYS A 156 -6.52 7.86 -10.61
C LYS A 156 -6.04 6.47 -10.17
N SER A 157 -4.94 5.97 -10.74
CA SER A 157 -4.41 4.63 -10.47
C SER A 157 -3.60 4.53 -9.16
N TRP A 158 -3.69 3.38 -8.48
CA TRP A 158 -2.79 3.03 -7.36
C TRP A 158 -1.34 2.75 -7.77
N ARG A 159 -0.99 2.89 -9.06
CA ARG A 159 0.41 2.99 -9.48
C ARG A 159 1.06 4.31 -9.07
N ASN A 160 0.26 5.33 -8.75
CA ASN A 160 0.75 6.57 -8.20
C ASN A 160 1.05 6.41 -6.71
N ILE A 161 2.32 6.27 -6.37
CA ILE A 161 2.79 6.12 -4.99
C ILE A 161 2.41 7.35 -4.13
N VAL A 162 2.32 8.54 -4.73
CA VAL A 162 1.88 9.75 -4.02
C VAL A 162 0.42 9.60 -3.58
N LYS A 163 -0.45 9.01 -4.42
CA LYS A 163 -1.85 8.72 -4.05
C LYS A 163 -1.91 7.77 -2.85
N ILE A 164 -1.11 6.70 -2.85
CA ILE A 164 -1.02 5.77 -1.72
C ILE A 164 -0.57 6.50 -0.45
N SER A 165 0.44 7.36 -0.56
CA SER A 165 0.91 8.16 0.58
C SER A 165 -0.16 9.12 1.10
N SER A 166 -0.90 9.78 0.20
CA SER A 166 -1.99 10.68 0.57
C SER A 166 -3.14 9.93 1.26
N MET A 167 -3.47 8.71 0.81
CA MET A 167 -4.50 7.88 1.44
C MET A 167 -4.19 7.62 2.93
N PHE A 168 -2.95 7.23 3.25
CA PHE A 168 -2.53 7.05 4.65
C PHE A 168 -2.42 8.38 5.42
N GLY A 169 -2.04 9.47 4.74
CA GLY A 169 -2.10 10.81 5.31
C GLY A 169 -3.52 11.25 5.67
N ASN A 170 -4.50 10.96 4.81
CA ASN A 170 -5.91 11.23 5.04
C ASN A 170 -6.44 10.41 6.22
N TYR A 171 -6.02 9.15 6.37
CA TYR A 171 -6.32 8.36 7.57
C TYR A 171 -5.82 9.04 8.85
N ASN A 172 -4.58 9.54 8.87
CA ASN A 172 -4.06 10.27 10.04
C ASN A 172 -4.85 11.56 10.31
N GLN A 173 -5.32 12.25 9.27
CA GLN A 173 -6.20 13.40 9.44
C GLN A 173 -7.53 13.00 10.09
N VAL A 174 -8.11 11.85 9.75
CA VAL A 174 -9.29 11.31 10.44
C VAL A 174 -8.98 11.09 11.92
N MET A 175 -7.87 10.41 12.24
CA MET A 175 -7.48 10.17 13.64
C MET A 175 -7.32 11.50 14.42
N GLY A 176 -6.69 12.51 13.81
CA GLY A 176 -6.57 13.85 14.38
C GLY A 176 -7.92 14.54 14.63
N LEU A 177 -8.83 14.47 13.66
CA LEU A 177 -10.19 15.01 13.80
C LEU A 177 -10.95 14.31 14.93
N LEU A 178 -10.86 12.99 15.05
CA LEU A 178 -11.52 12.23 16.10
C LEU A 178 -10.99 12.59 17.50
N ARG A 179 -9.67 12.79 17.65
CA ARG A 179 -9.07 13.25 18.92
C ARG A 179 -9.56 14.64 19.31
N MET A 180 -9.58 15.57 18.35
CA MET A 180 -10.10 16.91 18.56
C MET A 180 -11.59 16.86 18.91
N ARG A 181 -12.37 16.05 18.19
CA ARG A 181 -13.80 15.85 18.44
C ARG A 181 -14.06 15.30 19.84
N ASN A 182 -13.30 14.30 20.29
CA ASN A 182 -13.42 13.75 21.64
C ASN A 182 -13.14 14.82 22.70
N THR A 183 -12.10 15.63 22.52
CA THR A 183 -11.76 16.74 23.43
C THR A 183 -12.91 17.73 23.54
N MET A 184 -13.48 18.15 22.40
CA MET A 184 -14.63 19.06 22.38
C MET A 184 -15.89 18.43 22.97
N ASN A 185 -16.10 17.13 22.77
CA ASN A 185 -17.26 16.44 23.35
C ASN A 185 -17.22 16.44 24.88
N GLU A 186 -16.04 16.27 25.49
CA GLU A 186 -15.89 16.35 26.94
C GLU A 186 -16.13 17.78 27.46
N GLU A 187 -15.65 18.81 26.77
CA GLU A 187 -15.96 20.21 27.09
C GLU A 187 -17.47 20.50 27.02
N VAL A 188 -18.13 20.05 25.95
CA VAL A 188 -19.58 20.18 25.78
C VAL A 188 -20.35 19.45 26.87
N LYS A 189 -19.94 18.22 27.22
CA LYS A 189 -20.56 17.46 28.31
C LYS A 189 -20.40 18.19 29.65
N GLN A 190 -19.24 18.76 29.93
CA GLN A 190 -19.01 19.51 31.17
C GLN A 190 -20.00 20.69 31.27
N LEU A 191 -20.07 21.54 30.24
CA LEU A 191 -20.95 22.72 30.21
C LEU A 191 -22.44 22.35 30.34
N LEU A 192 -22.83 21.18 29.85
CA LEU A 192 -24.21 20.71 29.93
C LEU A 192 -24.51 19.93 31.21
N SER A 193 -23.49 19.35 31.87
CA SER A 193 -23.62 18.64 33.16
C SER A 193 -23.73 19.59 34.37
N GLU A 194 -23.28 20.82 34.23
CA GLU A 194 -23.36 21.88 35.26
C GLU A 194 -24.80 22.45 35.43
N GLY A 195 -25.81 21.85 34.79
CA GLY A 195 -27.23 22.14 35.00
C GLY A 195 -28.09 20.87 34.97
N ASP A 196 -29.24 20.92 35.67
CA ASP A 196 -30.20 19.80 35.80
C ASP A 196 -30.36 18.99 34.49
N ASN A 197 -29.87 17.74 34.48
CA ASN A 197 -30.17 16.61 33.58
C ASN A 197 -30.86 16.94 32.22
N ILE A 198 -30.24 17.80 31.41
CA ILE A 198 -30.82 18.32 30.15
C ILE A 198 -30.50 17.46 28.91
N MET A 199 -29.64 16.46 29.07
CA MET A 199 -28.95 15.75 27.99
C MET A 199 -29.82 14.99 26.96
N LEU A 200 -31.14 14.86 27.15
CA LEU A 200 -32.01 14.21 26.15
C LEU A 200 -33.28 14.96 25.74
N HIS A 201 -33.65 16.08 26.38
CA HIS A 201 -34.97 16.69 26.17
C HIS A 201 -35.01 18.22 26.08
N ALA A 202 -33.87 18.92 26.14
CA ALA A 202 -33.88 20.37 25.98
C ALA A 202 -34.05 20.80 24.51
N PRO A 203 -34.76 21.91 24.26
CA PRO A 203 -34.80 22.53 22.94
C PRO A 203 -33.39 22.89 22.44
N ILE A 204 -33.16 22.74 21.14
CA ILE A 204 -31.86 22.99 20.47
C ILE A 204 -31.32 24.39 20.79
N GLU A 205 -32.19 25.40 20.85
CA GLU A 205 -31.79 26.78 21.16
C GLU A 205 -31.26 26.95 22.58
N GLU A 206 -31.78 26.19 23.55
CA GLU A 206 -31.30 26.23 24.93
C GLU A 206 -29.92 25.58 25.03
N VAL A 207 -29.72 24.45 24.34
CA VAL A 207 -28.43 23.76 24.24
C VAL A 207 -27.40 24.68 23.59
N ARG A 208 -27.77 25.33 22.48
CA ARG A 208 -26.92 26.29 21.77
C ARG A 208 -26.51 27.46 22.67
N LYS A 209 -27.45 28.02 23.42
CA LYS A 209 -27.19 29.14 24.33
C LYS A 209 -26.22 28.77 25.46
N ARG A 210 -26.30 27.54 25.99
CA ARG A 210 -25.41 27.05 27.07
C ARG A 210 -24.00 26.77 26.59
N ILE A 211 -23.86 26.11 25.43
CA ILE A 211 -22.55 25.79 24.83
C ILE A 211 -21.87 27.06 24.29
N GLY A 212 -22.67 27.99 23.75
CA GLY A 212 -22.20 29.20 23.09
C GLY A 212 -21.89 28.99 21.61
N ASP A 213 -22.18 30.01 20.79
CA ASP A 213 -22.13 29.93 19.32
C ASP A 213 -20.78 29.46 18.77
N LYS A 214 -19.67 29.92 19.36
CA LYS A 214 -18.32 29.58 18.90
C LYS A 214 -18.02 28.09 19.06
N LEU A 215 -18.32 27.54 20.24
CA LEU A 215 -18.06 26.13 20.54
C LEU A 215 -19.04 25.23 19.78
N CYS A 216 -20.32 25.63 19.64
CA CYS A 216 -21.28 24.95 18.77
C CYS A 216 -20.80 24.87 17.31
N GLY A 217 -20.35 26.00 16.75
CA GLY A 217 -19.86 26.07 15.38
C GLY A 217 -18.67 25.13 15.15
N GLY A 218 -17.68 25.17 16.05
CA GLY A 218 -16.53 24.27 15.98
C GLY A 218 -16.92 22.79 16.16
N PHE A 219 -17.77 22.48 17.12
CA PHE A 219 -18.17 21.09 17.44
C PHE A 219 -18.92 20.43 16.28
N VAL A 220 -19.78 21.20 15.63
CA VAL A 220 -20.50 20.78 14.42
C VAL A 220 -19.52 20.62 13.24
N ASP A 221 -18.67 21.61 12.99
CA ASP A 221 -17.71 21.59 11.88
C ASP A 221 -16.77 20.38 11.96
N VAL A 222 -16.21 20.12 13.14
CA VAL A 222 -15.31 19.00 13.39
C VAL A 222 -16.03 17.66 13.27
N THR A 223 -17.27 17.55 13.80
CA THR A 223 -18.05 16.32 13.65
C THR A 223 -18.33 15.99 12.18
N GLU A 224 -18.81 16.96 11.39
CA GLU A 224 -19.11 16.71 9.98
C GLU A 224 -17.83 16.44 9.17
N SER A 225 -16.72 17.11 9.49
CA SER A 225 -15.40 16.81 8.92
C SER A 225 -14.96 15.37 9.24
N ALA A 226 -15.14 14.91 10.48
CA ALA A 226 -14.77 13.55 10.88
C ALA A 226 -15.62 12.50 10.15
N ILE A 227 -16.93 12.68 10.08
CA ILE A 227 -17.85 11.75 9.39
C ILE A 227 -17.49 11.68 7.89
N SER A 228 -17.46 12.82 7.22
CA SER A 228 -17.28 12.88 5.77
C SER A 228 -15.89 12.39 5.33
N LEU A 229 -14.83 12.72 6.07
CA LEU A 229 -13.49 12.25 5.74
C LEU A 229 -13.34 10.75 6.05
N THR A 230 -13.95 10.25 7.13
CA THR A 230 -13.95 8.82 7.43
C THR A 230 -14.58 8.02 6.29
N ASP A 231 -15.77 8.43 5.83
CA ASP A 231 -16.45 7.78 4.72
C ASP A 231 -15.60 7.76 3.44
N TYR A 232 -14.96 8.90 3.12
CA TYR A 232 -14.08 9.01 1.97
C TYR A 232 -12.85 8.08 2.06
N VAL A 233 -12.15 8.11 3.20
CA VAL A 233 -10.93 7.30 3.41
C VAL A 233 -11.26 5.81 3.45
N MET A 234 -12.39 5.41 4.01
CA MET A 234 -12.86 4.02 3.96
C MET A 234 -13.04 3.54 2.51
N GLN A 235 -13.64 4.36 1.65
CA GLN A 235 -13.80 4.03 0.22
C GLN A 235 -12.46 3.97 -0.51
N GLU A 236 -11.54 4.90 -0.24
CA GLU A 236 -10.18 4.87 -0.80
C GLU A 236 -9.42 3.60 -0.40
N LEU A 237 -9.39 3.27 0.89
CA LEU A 237 -8.72 2.07 1.40
C LEU A 237 -9.34 0.80 0.83
N HIS A 238 -10.67 0.74 0.75
CA HIS A 238 -11.36 -0.40 0.15
C HIS A 238 -11.01 -0.57 -1.33
N ASN A 239 -11.04 0.51 -2.12
CA ASN A 239 -10.66 0.47 -3.54
C ASN A 239 -9.17 0.09 -3.72
N PHE A 240 -8.29 0.59 -2.85
CA PHE A 240 -6.89 0.19 -2.83
C PHE A 240 -6.74 -1.32 -2.60
N LEU A 241 -7.41 -1.89 -1.60
CA LEU A 241 -7.33 -3.32 -1.28
C LEU A 241 -7.83 -4.23 -2.41
N LEU A 242 -8.80 -3.76 -3.21
CA LEU A 242 -9.31 -4.51 -4.36
C LEU A 242 -8.32 -4.54 -5.53
N GLU A 243 -7.59 -3.45 -5.78
CA GLU A 243 -6.77 -3.28 -6.99
C GLU A 243 -5.26 -3.50 -6.78
N PHE A 244 -4.76 -3.21 -5.57
CA PHE A 244 -3.32 -3.10 -5.33
C PHE A 244 -2.57 -4.42 -5.53
N SER A 245 -3.17 -5.55 -5.18
CA SER A 245 -2.56 -6.87 -5.35
C SER A 245 -2.18 -7.14 -6.80
N GLU A 246 -3.05 -6.83 -7.75
CA GLU A 246 -2.75 -6.98 -9.18
C GLU A 246 -1.63 -6.03 -9.63
N ILE A 247 -1.62 -4.80 -9.11
CA ILE A 247 -0.59 -3.81 -9.40
C ILE A 247 0.78 -4.25 -8.87
N ALA A 248 0.84 -4.77 -7.65
CA ALA A 248 2.04 -5.32 -7.05
C ALA A 248 2.56 -6.54 -7.85
N GLU A 249 1.70 -7.50 -8.14
CA GLU A 249 2.06 -8.68 -8.95
C GLU A 249 2.54 -8.30 -10.35
N SER A 250 2.00 -7.23 -10.95
CA SER A 250 2.45 -6.77 -12.26
C SER A 250 3.88 -6.19 -12.28
N ASN A 251 4.49 -5.97 -11.12
CA ASN A 251 5.84 -5.43 -10.96
C ASN A 251 6.83 -6.40 -10.27
N ILE A 252 6.35 -7.50 -9.68
CA ILE A 252 7.18 -8.48 -8.97
C ILE A 252 7.33 -9.76 -9.80
N GLU A 253 8.56 -10.23 -10.00
CA GLU A 253 8.82 -11.48 -10.72
C GLU A 253 8.51 -12.73 -9.87
N LEU A 254 7.22 -13.04 -9.67
CA LEU A 254 6.73 -14.15 -8.83
C LEU A 254 7.35 -15.51 -9.19
N LYS A 255 7.73 -15.72 -10.45
CA LYS A 255 8.45 -16.93 -10.90
C LYS A 255 9.75 -17.21 -10.13
N ARG A 256 10.34 -16.20 -9.49
CA ARG A 256 11.58 -16.29 -8.68
C ARG A 256 11.32 -16.66 -7.22
N ILE A 257 10.10 -16.46 -6.76
CA ILE A 257 9.65 -16.66 -5.38
C ILE A 257 8.41 -17.55 -5.37
N LYS A 258 8.45 -18.66 -6.11
CA LYS A 258 7.27 -19.55 -6.28
C LYS A 258 6.79 -20.11 -4.94
N GLU A 259 7.70 -20.30 -4.00
CA GLU A 259 7.43 -20.78 -2.65
C GLU A 259 6.62 -19.78 -1.80
N TRP A 260 6.54 -18.50 -2.19
CA TRP A 260 5.77 -17.46 -1.49
C TRP A 260 4.31 -17.37 -1.97
N GLY A 261 3.98 -18.01 -3.09
CA GLY A 261 2.62 -17.96 -3.64
C GLY A 261 2.25 -16.63 -4.29
N ARG A 262 0.94 -16.37 -4.37
CA ARG A 262 0.37 -15.13 -4.92
C ARG A 262 0.14 -14.09 -3.82
N PHE A 263 -0.13 -12.86 -4.21
CA PHE A 263 -0.56 -11.82 -3.27
C PHE A 263 -1.96 -12.14 -2.69
N PRO A 264 -2.25 -11.67 -1.46
CA PRO A 264 -3.59 -11.78 -0.89
C PRO A 264 -4.61 -11.07 -1.76
N ILE A 265 -5.83 -11.61 -1.81
CA ILE A 265 -6.98 -10.95 -2.47
C ILE A 265 -7.91 -10.51 -1.36
N TYR A 266 -8.25 -9.22 -1.33
CA TYR A 266 -9.21 -8.71 -0.38
C TYR A 266 -10.63 -9.15 -0.76
N LYS A 267 -11.37 -9.70 0.20
CA LYS A 267 -12.80 -9.98 0.06
C LYS A 267 -13.46 -9.87 1.42
N ASN A 268 -14.44 -8.98 1.53
CA ASN A 268 -15.35 -8.91 2.67
C ASN A 268 -16.79 -8.84 2.18
N THR A 269 -17.60 -9.82 2.56
CA THR A 269 -19.01 -9.94 2.17
C THR A 269 -19.94 -9.94 3.37
N GLN A 270 -19.43 -9.58 4.56
CA GLN A 270 -20.25 -9.47 5.76
C GLN A 270 -21.24 -8.31 5.61
N GLU A 271 -22.51 -8.56 5.92
CA GLU A 271 -23.58 -7.56 5.77
C GLU A 271 -23.29 -6.30 6.60
N ALA A 272 -22.84 -6.45 7.84
CA ALA A 272 -22.46 -5.34 8.71
C ALA A 272 -21.35 -4.45 8.10
N PHE A 273 -20.38 -5.06 7.41
CA PHE A 273 -19.36 -4.30 6.69
C PHE A 273 -19.96 -3.53 5.51
N LEU A 274 -20.84 -4.17 4.73
CA LEU A 274 -21.46 -3.55 3.56
C LEU A 274 -22.39 -2.39 3.93
N GLU A 275 -23.13 -2.51 5.03
CA GLU A 275 -23.93 -1.42 5.60
C GLU A 275 -23.03 -0.26 6.05
N CYS A 276 -21.98 -0.56 6.81
CA CYS A 276 -21.03 0.44 7.29
C CYS A 276 -20.26 1.14 6.14
N MET A 277 -20.14 0.52 4.97
CA MET A 277 -19.56 1.17 3.79
C MET A 277 -20.50 2.20 3.12
N LYS A 278 -21.80 2.19 3.44
CA LYS A 278 -22.76 3.18 2.90
C LYS A 278 -22.49 4.57 3.49
N PRO A 279 -22.51 5.65 2.70
CA PRO A 279 -22.34 6.99 3.22
C PRO A 279 -23.41 7.36 4.25
N ILE A 280 -23.01 8.05 5.33
CA ILE A 280 -23.98 8.57 6.30
C ILE A 280 -24.82 9.67 5.66
N THR A 281 -26.07 9.82 6.13
CA THR A 281 -26.97 10.88 5.67
C THR A 281 -26.29 12.24 5.85
N LYS A 282 -26.35 13.07 4.80
CA LYS A 282 -25.70 14.38 4.79
C LYS A 282 -26.41 15.35 5.73
N PRO A 283 -25.67 16.28 6.38
CA PRO A 283 -26.29 17.32 7.19
C PRO A 283 -27.09 18.29 6.32
N ASN A 284 -28.01 19.01 6.95
CA ASN A 284 -28.68 20.15 6.35
C ASN A 284 -27.70 21.32 6.22
N TYR A 285 -27.16 21.52 5.02
CA TYR A 285 -26.14 22.53 4.75
C TYR A 285 -26.60 23.96 5.01
N LYS A 286 -27.91 24.24 4.92
CA LYS A 286 -28.47 25.56 5.23
C LYS A 286 -28.31 25.86 6.72
N ILE A 287 -28.68 24.91 7.57
CA ILE A 287 -28.52 25.03 9.03
C ILE A 287 -27.03 25.04 9.40
N LEU A 288 -26.21 24.23 8.74
CA LEU A 288 -24.76 24.20 8.96
C LEU A 288 -24.09 25.55 8.65
N SER A 289 -24.61 26.28 7.66
CA SER A 289 -24.18 27.64 7.33
C SER A 289 -24.38 28.60 8.49
N GLU A 290 -25.49 28.46 9.23
CA GLU A 290 -25.81 29.31 10.39
C GLU A 290 -24.84 29.08 11.56
N TYR A 291 -24.31 27.87 11.72
CA TYR A 291 -23.33 27.53 12.77
C TYR A 291 -21.90 27.95 12.41
N THR A 292 -21.52 27.79 11.14
CA THR A 292 -20.13 27.99 10.69
C THR A 292 -19.87 29.39 10.12
N GLY A 293 -20.93 30.13 9.77
CA GLY A 293 -20.83 31.42 9.08
C GLY A 293 -20.35 31.32 7.64
N ALA A 294 -20.20 30.11 7.09
CA ALA A 294 -19.70 29.89 5.74
C ALA A 294 -20.84 29.66 4.74
N PRO A 295 -20.71 30.08 3.46
CA PRO A 295 -21.73 29.86 2.45
C PRO A 295 -22.03 28.37 2.22
N GLU A 296 -23.29 28.05 1.93
CA GLU A 296 -23.77 26.67 1.74
C GLU A 296 -22.96 25.91 0.67
N GLU A 297 -22.66 26.55 -0.47
CA GLU A 297 -21.89 25.96 -1.56
C GLU A 297 -20.47 25.56 -1.11
N LYS A 298 -19.82 26.42 -0.31
CA LYS A 298 -18.49 26.15 0.23
C LYS A 298 -18.52 24.95 1.18
N LEU A 299 -19.57 24.82 2.00
CA LEU A 299 -19.75 23.70 2.92
C LEU A 299 -20.03 22.40 2.16
N ARG A 300 -20.86 22.44 1.11
CA ARG A 300 -21.10 21.28 0.24
C ARG A 300 -19.81 20.77 -0.39
N ASN A 301 -18.95 21.68 -0.86
CA ASN A 301 -17.66 21.29 -1.45
C ASN A 301 -16.68 20.77 -0.39
N LYS A 302 -16.67 21.38 0.82
CA LYS A 302 -15.79 20.96 1.93
C LYS A 302 -16.08 19.51 2.38
N TYR A 303 -17.35 19.14 2.48
CA TYR A 303 -17.76 17.83 3.03
C TYR A 303 -18.10 16.79 1.95
N ASN A 304 -17.90 17.12 0.67
CA ASN A 304 -18.12 16.20 -0.45
C ASN A 304 -16.81 15.89 -1.17
N PHE A 305 -16.03 14.99 -0.59
CA PHE A 305 -14.72 14.60 -1.12
C PHE A 305 -14.79 13.86 -2.46
N ASN A 306 -15.97 13.32 -2.84
CA ASN A 306 -16.15 12.58 -4.10
C ASN A 306 -16.01 13.44 -5.37
N GLN A 307 -15.99 14.77 -5.25
CA GLN A 307 -15.80 15.69 -6.38
C GLN A 307 -14.33 16.06 -6.64
N LEU A 308 -13.40 15.64 -5.78
CA LEU A 308 -11.97 15.99 -5.85
C LEU A 308 -11.08 14.86 -6.42
N ALA A 309 -11.66 13.69 -6.72
CA ALA A 309 -11.00 12.49 -7.24
C ALA A 309 -11.04 12.38 -8.78
#